data_AF-A0A3C1Q392-F1
#
_entry.id   AF-A0A3C1Q392-F1
#
_cell.length_a   1.000
_cell.length_b   1.000
_cell.length_c   1.000
_cell.angle_alpha   90.00
_cell.angle_beta   90.00
_cell.angle_gamma   90.00
#
_symmetry.space_group_name_H-M   'P 1'
#
loop_
_entity.id
_entity.type
_entity.pdbx_description
1 polymer ?
#
loop_
_entity_poly.entity_id
_entity_poly.type
_entity_poly.pdbx_seq_one_letter_code
_entity_poly.pdbx_strand_id
1 'polypeptide(L)'
;EIDRFLARSIEIRGGKIDQLNPYREMMVGFTKNMDDAAKLQWAKLQTYIALGQLMTTAAVLGIDACPMEGINPTEYDRILGLEEKGLTTSVACALGYRCSRDKYADAPKVRFDESEIITII
;
A
#
# COMPACT_ATOMS: atom_id res chain seq x y z
N GLU A 1 9.21 -12.36 -7.73
CA GLU A 1 8.70 -12.01 -6.38
C GLU A 1 8.64 -13.15 -5.37
N ILE A 2 7.80 -14.18 -5.55
CA ILE A 2 7.66 -15.28 -4.56
C ILE A 2 9.01 -15.92 -4.21
N ASP A 3 9.76 -16.39 -5.21
CA ASP A 3 11.04 -17.07 -4.98
C ASP A 3 12.09 -16.16 -4.33
N ARG A 4 12.08 -14.87 -4.70
CA ARG A 4 12.93 -13.85 -4.09
C ARG A 4 12.62 -13.67 -2.59
N PHE A 5 11.34 -13.62 -2.24
CA PHE A 5 10.91 -13.52 -0.84
C PHE A 5 11.28 -14.76 -0.03
N LEU A 6 11.14 -15.96 -0.60
CA LEU A 6 11.53 -17.21 0.07
C LEU A 6 13.04 -17.31 0.28
N ALA A 7 13.84 -16.96 -0.74
CA ALA A 7 15.29 -16.90 -0.63
C ALA A 7 15.73 -15.93 0.48
N ARG A 8 15.17 -14.71 0.50
CA ARG A 8 15.44 -13.73 1.54
C ARG A 8 14.99 -14.21 2.93
N SER A 9 13.90 -14.96 3.01
CA SER A 9 13.42 -15.54 4.26
C SER A 9 14.43 -16.53 4.85
N ILE A 10 15.03 -17.39 4.02
CA ILE A 10 16.11 -18.30 4.45
C ILE A 10 17.37 -17.52 4.81
N GLU A 11 17.73 -16.48 4.07
CA GLU A 11 18.88 -15.65 4.37
C GLU A 11 18.78 -14.99 5.77
N ILE A 12 17.59 -14.50 6.13
CA ILE A 12 17.35 -13.83 7.42
C ILE A 12 17.14 -14.83 8.56
N ARG A 13 16.34 -15.87 8.34
CA ARG A 13 15.84 -16.76 9.40
C ARG A 13 16.59 -18.08 9.50
N GLY A 14 17.49 -18.37 8.56
CA GLY A 14 18.16 -19.66 8.43
C GLY A 14 17.23 -20.77 7.92
N GLY A 15 17.75 -22.00 7.88
CA GLY A 15 17.01 -23.19 7.42
C GLY A 15 17.33 -23.60 5.98
N LYS A 16 16.51 -24.51 5.43
CA LYS A 16 16.64 -25.00 4.05
C LYS A 16 15.46 -24.53 3.21
N ILE A 17 15.72 -24.10 1.98
CA ILE A 17 14.67 -23.58 1.07
C ILE A 17 13.51 -24.57 0.87
N ASP A 18 13.80 -25.87 0.84
CA ASP A 18 12.79 -26.92 0.66
C ASP A 18 11.73 -26.93 1.77
N GLN A 19 12.07 -26.45 2.96
CA GLN A 19 11.12 -26.32 4.08
C GLN A 19 10.04 -25.28 3.78
N LEU A 20 10.27 -24.37 2.84
CA LEU A 20 9.32 -23.34 2.42
C LEU A 20 8.49 -23.77 1.19
N ASN A 21 8.68 -24.97 0.64
CA ASN A 21 7.93 -25.45 -0.52
C ASN A 21 6.40 -25.43 -0.32
N PRO A 22 5.84 -25.87 0.83
CA PRO A 22 4.38 -25.77 1.04
C PRO A 22 3.88 -24.32 1.00
N TYR A 23 4.66 -23.40 1.55
CA TYR A 23 4.33 -21.97 1.55
C TYR A 23 4.44 -21.36 0.15
N ARG A 24 5.44 -21.79 -0.63
CA ARG A 24 5.58 -21.45 -2.05
C ARG A 24 4.35 -21.88 -2.84
N GLU A 25 3.94 -23.14 -2.69
CA GLU A 25 2.80 -23.70 -3.40
C GLU A 25 1.49 -22.96 -3.08
N MET A 26 1.30 -22.56 -1.82
CA MET A 26 0.17 -21.73 -1.42
C MET A 26 0.17 -20.38 -2.15
N MET A 27 1.30 -19.66 -2.17
CA MET A 27 1.40 -18.36 -2.84
C MET A 27 1.24 -18.47 -4.36
N VAL A 28 1.83 -19.50 -4.98
CA VAL A 28 1.69 -19.79 -6.41
C VAL A 28 0.24 -20.15 -6.73
N GLY A 29 -0.40 -21.00 -5.91
CA GLY A 29 -1.79 -21.39 -6.09
C GLY A 29 -2.74 -20.20 -6.03
N PHE A 30 -2.53 -19.28 -5.08
CA PHE A 30 -3.31 -18.05 -4.97
C PHE A 30 -3.17 -17.15 -6.19
N THR A 31 -1.93 -16.91 -6.64
CA THR A 31 -1.64 -16.00 -7.76
C THR A 31 -1.98 -16.61 -9.13
N LYS A 32 -1.98 -17.94 -9.27
CA LYS A 32 -2.31 -18.64 -10.52
C LYS A 32 -3.79 -18.47 -10.92
N ASN A 33 -4.67 -18.24 -9.94
CA ASN A 33 -6.09 -18.05 -10.19
C ASN A 33 -6.46 -16.59 -10.54
N MET A 34 -5.45 -15.71 -10.67
CA MET A 34 -5.64 -14.30 -11.02
C MET A 34 -5.06 -14.02 -12.40
N ASP A 35 -5.80 -13.27 -13.22
CA ASP A 35 -5.21 -12.60 -14.38
C ASP A 35 -4.35 -11.40 -13.94
N ASP A 36 -3.67 -10.77 -14.89
CA ASP A 36 -2.72 -9.71 -14.57
C ASP A 36 -3.41 -8.43 -14.08
N ALA A 37 -4.63 -8.16 -14.53
CA ALA A 37 -5.43 -7.04 -14.04
C ALA A 37 -5.83 -7.25 -12.57
N ALA A 38 -6.27 -8.46 -12.21
CA ALA A 38 -6.62 -8.84 -10.86
C ALA A 38 -5.40 -8.82 -9.93
N LYS A 39 -4.25 -9.33 -10.39
CA LYS A 39 -2.99 -9.24 -9.63
C LYS A 39 -2.60 -7.79 -9.37
N LEU A 40 -2.68 -6.94 -10.40
CA LEU A 40 -2.35 -5.53 -10.27
C LEU A 40 -3.29 -4.84 -9.29
N GLN A 41 -4.60 -5.07 -9.41
CA GLN A 41 -5.58 -4.50 -8.48
C GLN A 41 -5.35 -4.99 -7.05
N TRP A 42 -5.10 -6.28 -6.86
CA TRP A 42 -4.79 -6.84 -5.56
C TRP A 42 -3.53 -6.20 -4.95
N ALA A 43 -2.47 -6.04 -5.75
CA ALA A 43 -1.23 -5.39 -5.33
C ALA A 43 -1.47 -3.92 -4.94
N LYS A 44 -2.27 -3.18 -5.72
CA LYS A 44 -2.68 -1.81 -5.39
C LYS A 44 -3.38 -1.76 -4.04
N LEU A 45 -4.33 -2.64 -3.75
CA LEU A 45 -5.01 -2.69 -2.44
C LEU A 45 -4.03 -2.87 -1.27
N GLN A 46 -2.94 -3.62 -1.46
CA GLN A 46 -1.91 -3.76 -0.41
C GLN A 46 -1.22 -2.41 -0.11
N THR A 47 -1.05 -1.56 -1.12
CA THR A 47 -0.49 -0.21 -0.92
C THR A 47 -1.42 0.71 -0.13
N TYR A 48 -2.74 0.50 -0.17
CA TYR A 48 -3.69 1.27 0.63
C TYR A 48 -3.62 0.91 2.12
N ILE A 49 -3.35 -0.36 2.43
CA ILE A 49 -3.07 -0.78 3.81
C ILE A 49 -1.83 -0.03 4.34
N ALA A 50 -0.75 -0.02 3.54
CA ALA A 50 0.47 0.71 3.88
C ALA A 50 0.23 2.23 3.99
N LEU A 51 -0.60 2.82 3.12
CA LEU A 51 -0.99 4.23 3.17
C LEU A 51 -1.73 4.57 4.48
N GLY A 52 -2.66 3.71 4.91
CA GLY A 52 -3.37 3.87 6.19
C GLY A 52 -2.40 3.90 7.37
N GLN A 53 -1.42 2.99 7.39
CA GLN A 53 -0.36 2.98 8.39
C GLN A 53 0.51 4.24 8.31
N LEU A 54 0.94 4.64 7.11
CA LEU A 54 1.74 5.85 6.88
C LEU A 54 1.06 7.09 7.46
N MET A 55 -0.21 7.33 7.13
CA MET A 55 -0.95 8.51 7.60
C MET A 55 -1.15 8.49 9.11
N THR A 56 -1.43 7.32 9.69
CA THR A 56 -1.58 7.15 11.14
C THR A 56 -0.27 7.45 11.85
N THR A 57 0.84 6.89 11.37
CA THR A 57 2.17 7.15 11.94
C THR A 57 2.60 8.60 11.75
N ALA A 58 2.34 9.21 10.59
CA ALA A 58 2.61 10.63 10.35
C ALA A 58 1.89 11.50 11.41
N ALA A 59 0.62 11.25 11.66
CA ALA A 59 -0.14 11.96 12.69
C ALA A 59 0.45 11.78 14.10
N VAL A 60 0.87 10.57 14.47
CA VAL A 60 1.54 10.30 15.75
C VAL A 60 2.86 11.06 15.88
N LEU A 61 3.58 11.23 14.78
CA LEU A 61 4.86 11.96 14.73
C LEU A 61 4.69 13.48 14.55
N GLY A 62 3.46 14.00 14.48
CA GLY A 62 3.19 15.42 14.23
C GLY A 62 3.55 15.87 12.81
N ILE A 63 3.53 14.95 11.84
CA ILE A 63 3.74 15.21 10.42
C ILE A 63 2.37 15.23 9.73
N ASP A 64 2.11 16.27 8.95
CA ASP A 64 0.92 16.36 8.13
C ASP A 64 1.03 15.45 6.90
N ALA A 65 -0.09 14.79 6.56
CA ALA A 65 -0.17 13.88 5.43
C ALA A 65 -1.40 14.21 4.57
N CYS A 66 -1.23 14.20 3.25
CA CYS A 66 -2.29 14.41 2.27
C CYS A 66 -2.25 13.29 1.21
N PRO A 67 -3.12 12.26 1.31
CA PRO A 67 -3.23 11.23 0.29
C PRO A 67 -3.91 11.79 -0.97
N MET A 68 -3.48 11.34 -2.15
CA MET A 68 -3.94 11.84 -3.45
C MET A 68 -4.12 10.71 -4.45
N GLU A 69 -5.36 10.54 -4.93
CA GLU A 69 -5.71 9.73 -6.11
C GLU A 69 -5.95 10.59 -7.35
N GLY A 70 -6.18 11.89 -7.20
CA GLY A 70 -6.40 12.86 -8.28
C GLY A 70 -5.12 13.22 -9.04
N ILE A 71 -4.34 12.20 -9.42
CA ILE A 71 -3.09 12.29 -10.16
C ILE A 71 -3.23 11.59 -11.53
N ASN A 72 -2.23 11.73 -12.39
CA ASN A 72 -2.12 10.93 -13.61
C ASN A 72 -1.04 9.85 -13.39
N PRO A 73 -1.41 8.59 -13.09
CA PRO A 73 -0.46 7.53 -12.81
C PRO A 73 0.51 7.27 -13.96
N THR A 74 0.04 7.31 -15.22
CA THR A 74 0.90 7.08 -16.39
C THR A 74 1.98 8.15 -16.52
N GLU A 75 1.65 9.42 -16.25
CA GLU A 75 2.66 10.48 -16.26
C GLU A 75 3.65 10.34 -15.10
N TYR A 76 3.20 9.93 -13.91
CA TYR A 76 4.10 9.61 -12.80
C TYR A 76 5.05 8.47 -13.16
N ASP A 77 4.52 7.39 -13.73
CA ASP A 77 5.28 6.21 -14.11
C ASP A 77 6.35 6.56 -15.14
N ARG A 78 5.99 7.38 -16.14
CA ARG A 78 6.90 7.90 -17.16
C ARG A 78 7.97 8.80 -16.57
N ILE A 79 7.61 9.78 -15.74
CA ILE A 79 8.54 10.76 -15.16
C ILE A 79 9.53 10.09 -14.21
N LEU A 80 9.10 9.09 -13.45
CA LEU A 80 9.89 8.40 -12.42
C LEU A 80 10.57 7.11 -12.93
N GLY A 81 10.34 6.72 -14.19
CA GLY A 81 10.86 5.50 -14.79
C GLY A 81 10.41 4.24 -14.04
N LEU A 82 9.13 4.16 -13.70
CA LEU A 82 8.57 3.03 -12.93
C LEU A 82 8.31 1.80 -13.81
N GLU A 83 7.91 2.01 -15.07
CA GLU A 83 7.65 0.92 -16.02
C GLU A 83 8.89 0.04 -16.23
N GLU A 84 10.07 0.66 -16.37
CA GLU A 84 11.36 -0.03 -16.50
C GLU A 84 11.71 -0.91 -15.27
N LYS A 85 11.09 -0.61 -14.13
CA LYS A 85 11.26 -1.34 -12.86
C LYS A 85 10.14 -2.36 -12.63
N GLY A 86 9.20 -2.51 -13.57
CA GLY A 86 8.01 -3.34 -13.40
C GLY A 86 7.07 -2.81 -12.33
N LEU A 87 7.03 -1.49 -12.12
CA LEU A 87 6.20 -0.81 -11.14
C LEU A 87 5.20 0.13 -11.84
N THR A 88 4.13 0.46 -11.13
CA THR A 88 3.16 1.48 -11.53
C THR A 88 2.63 2.22 -10.31
N THR A 89 2.26 3.48 -10.49
CA THR A 89 1.75 4.36 -9.45
C THR A 89 0.36 3.93 -9.02
N SER A 90 0.19 3.70 -7.72
CA SER A 90 -1.12 3.41 -7.12
C SER A 90 -1.75 4.67 -6.53
N VAL A 91 -0.99 5.40 -5.71
CA VAL A 91 -1.44 6.56 -4.94
C VAL A 91 -0.23 7.42 -4.60
N ALA A 92 -0.43 8.72 -4.41
CA ALA A 92 0.59 9.62 -3.86
C ALA A 92 0.21 10.10 -2.46
N CYS A 93 1.19 10.45 -1.64
CA CYS A 93 0.94 11.06 -0.34
C CYS A 93 1.99 12.15 -0.08
N ALA A 94 1.54 13.40 0.01
CA ALA A 94 2.42 14.50 0.39
C ALA A 94 2.58 14.50 1.91
N LEU A 95 3.82 14.67 2.39
CA LEU A 95 4.18 14.74 3.80
C LEU A 95 4.89 16.06 4.09
N GLY A 96 4.65 16.63 5.27
CA GLY A 96 5.35 17.83 5.69
C GLY A 96 4.70 18.51 6.89
N TYR A 97 4.80 19.83 6.93
CA TYR A 97 4.16 20.67 7.93
C TYR A 97 3.24 21.66 7.22
N ARG A 98 1.98 21.71 7.65
CA ARG A 98 0.95 22.55 7.05
C ARG A 98 1.33 24.03 7.15
N CYS A 99 0.92 24.79 6.14
CA CYS A 99 1.00 26.24 6.19
C CYS A 99 0.02 26.78 7.23
N SER A 100 0.38 27.88 7.90
CA SER A 100 -0.53 28.58 8.83
C SER A 100 -1.83 29.10 8.18
N ARG A 101 -1.88 29.15 6.85
CA ARG A 101 -3.07 29.56 6.07
C ARG A 101 -3.89 28.39 5.54
N ASP A 102 -3.58 27.16 5.94
CA ASP A 102 -4.40 26.00 5.56
C ASP A 102 -5.79 26.09 6.23
N LYS A 103 -6.79 26.45 5.44
CA LYS A 103 -8.18 26.61 5.90
C LYS A 103 -8.80 25.31 6.44
N TYR A 104 -8.24 24.14 6.10
CA TYR A 104 -8.73 22.85 6.59
C TYR A 104 -8.08 22.42 7.90
N ALA A 105 -7.05 23.13 8.36
CA ALA A 105 -6.28 22.75 9.55
C ALA A 105 -7.14 22.63 10.80
N ASP A 106 -8.06 23.58 10.99
CA ASP A 106 -8.94 23.71 12.16
C ASP A 106 -10.38 23.29 11.88
N ALA A 107 -10.68 22.84 10.66
CA ALA A 107 -12.01 22.39 10.30
C ALA A 107 -12.36 21.12 11.08
N PRO A 108 -13.56 21.05 11.73
CA PRO A 108 -14.01 19.82 12.38
C PRO A 108 -14.02 18.63 11.42
N LYS A 109 -13.54 17.47 11.87
CA LYS A 109 -13.58 16.25 11.06
C LYS A 109 -15.02 15.77 10.94
N VAL A 110 -15.45 15.47 9.72
CA VAL A 110 -16.77 14.92 9.42
C VAL A 110 -16.63 13.42 9.13
N ARG A 111 -17.44 12.60 9.79
CA ARG A 111 -17.61 11.15 9.58
C ARG A 111 -19.09 10.80 9.72
N PHE A 112 -19.52 9.68 9.14
CA PHE A 112 -20.84 9.12 9.41
C PHE A 112 -20.97 8.70 10.88
N ASP A 113 -22.20 8.60 11.38
CA ASP A 113 -22.45 8.14 12.74
C ASP A 113 -22.09 6.65 12.87
N GLU A 114 -21.64 6.23 14.06
CA GLU A 114 -21.17 4.86 14.31
C GLU A 114 -22.19 3.79 13.91
N SER A 115 -23.47 4.05 14.19
CA SER A 115 -24.58 3.15 13.87
C SER A 115 -24.81 2.95 12.37
N GLU A 116 -24.26 3.81 11.51
CA GLU A 116 -24.35 3.67 10.06
C GLU A 116 -23.21 2.80 9.48
N ILE A 117 -22.11 2.64 10.22
CA ILE A 117 -20.88 2.00 9.73
C ILE A 117 -20.54 0.70 10.47
N ILE A 118 -21.05 0.50 11.68
CA ILE A 118 -20.78 -0.68 12.51
C ILE A 118 -22.07 -1.49 12.73
N THR A 119 -22.03 -2.75 12.33
CA THR A 119 -23.08 -3.74 12.59
C THR A 119 -22.57 -4.79 13.58
N ILE A 120 -23.20 -4.88 14.75
CA ILE A 120 -22.92 -5.94 15.74
C ILE A 120 -23.83 -7.13 15.43
N ILE A 121 -23.22 -8.31 15.24
CA ILE A 121 -23.90 -9.58 14.93
C ILE A 121 -23.79 -10.51 16.15
#